data_AF-A0A2T3ZP67-F1
#
_entry.id   AF-A0A2T3ZP67-F1
#
_cell.length_a   1.000
_cell.length_b   1.000
_cell.length_c   1.000
_cell.angle_alpha   90.00
_cell.angle_beta   90.00
_cell.angle_gamma   90.00
#
_symmetry.space_group_name_H-M   'P 1'
#
loop_
_entity.id
_entity.type
_entity.pdbx_description
1 polymer ?
#
loop_
_entity_poly.entity_id
_entity_poly.type
_entity_poly.pdbx_seq_one_letter_code
_entity_poly.pdbx_strand_id
1 'polypeptide(L)'
;VANLMMFTISNAPAMRYIVWKQVFETLSTTPPAQQTRPRLMDLLRPAIQQEEAMWAYMEDLEESMSVDSLRRLAPGQLTFRIRDLMGLEDTNEDPMDTVSAAQPDMAEAYLGPMIAILQYIANDGIESETAVQQTLAVEIFEDFWKGLVSDLMKGKLAYAMREHLGLLEGHSAPR
;
A
#
# COMPACT_ATOMS: atom_id res chain seq x y z
N VAL A 1 10.86 20.59 11.16
CA VAL A 1 9.85 19.69 10.55
C VAL A 1 10.45 18.77 9.50
N ALA A 2 11.13 19.27 8.47
CA ALA A 2 11.77 18.41 7.44
C ALA A 2 12.62 17.24 8.00
N ASN A 3 13.53 17.53 8.95
CA ASN A 3 14.31 16.48 9.60
C ASN A 3 13.46 15.47 10.40
N LEU A 4 12.35 15.91 11.00
CA LEU A 4 11.43 15.03 11.72
C LEU A 4 10.69 14.12 10.74
N MET A 5 10.24 14.65 9.60
CA MET A 5 9.59 13.86 8.55
C MET A 5 10.55 12.80 7.99
N MET A 6 11.78 13.20 7.63
CA MET A 6 12.80 12.26 7.19
C MET A 6 13.09 11.19 8.24
N PHE A 7 13.16 11.57 9.52
CA PHE A 7 13.33 10.62 10.61
C PHE A 7 12.16 9.64 10.71
N THR A 8 10.91 10.12 10.65
CA THR A 8 9.72 9.26 10.68
C THR A 8 9.71 8.29 9.49
N ILE A 9 10.02 8.75 8.27
CA ILE A 9 10.06 7.88 7.07
C ILE A 9 11.18 6.84 7.19
N SER A 10 12.38 7.24 7.64
CA SER A 10 13.52 6.32 7.77
C SER A 10 13.31 5.22 8.80
N ASN A 11 12.56 5.50 9.88
CA ASN A 11 12.28 4.55 10.94
C ASN A 11 10.97 3.77 10.74
N ALA A 12 10.23 4.05 9.66
CA ALA A 12 9.09 3.24 9.28
C ALA A 12 9.54 1.81 8.97
N PRO A 13 8.76 0.79 9.35
CA PRO A 13 9.00 -0.60 8.95
C PRO A 13 9.22 -0.74 7.43
N ALA A 14 9.79 -1.87 7.02
CA ALA A 14 9.72 -2.27 5.61
C ALA A 14 8.25 -2.24 5.16
N MET A 15 8.00 -1.89 3.90
CA MET A 15 6.68 -1.62 3.30
C MET A 15 6.23 -0.15 3.39
N ARG A 16 7.09 0.77 2.94
CA ARG A 16 6.78 2.21 2.90
C ARG A 16 6.12 2.50 1.57
N TYR A 17 4.93 3.07 1.53
CA TYR A 17 4.31 3.43 0.25
C TYR A 17 5.28 4.27 -0.63
N ILE A 18 5.34 3.98 -1.94
CA ILE A 18 6.34 4.54 -2.88
C ILE A 18 6.44 6.07 -2.83
N VAL A 19 5.32 6.73 -2.58
CA VAL A 19 5.24 8.18 -2.42
C VAL A 19 6.09 8.67 -1.24
N TRP A 20 6.19 7.94 -0.13
CA TRP A 20 7.04 8.33 1.00
C TRP A 20 8.53 8.20 0.69
N LYS A 21 8.92 7.25 -0.16
CA LYS A 21 10.27 7.17 -0.68
C LYS A 21 10.60 8.42 -1.51
N GLN A 22 9.70 8.83 -2.39
CA GLN A 22 9.86 10.06 -3.19
C GLN A 22 9.94 11.32 -2.32
N VAL A 23 9.10 11.42 -1.28
CA VAL A 23 9.16 12.52 -0.30
C VAL A 23 10.51 12.53 0.40
N PHE A 24 11.01 11.38 0.86
CA PHE A 24 12.30 11.27 1.51
C PHE A 24 13.45 11.70 0.60
N GLU A 25 13.48 11.22 -0.64
CA GLU A 25 14.48 11.59 -1.65
C GLU A 25 14.44 13.08 -1.99
N THR A 26 13.24 13.64 -2.10
CA THR A 26 13.06 15.07 -2.34
C THR A 26 13.61 15.90 -1.18
N LEU A 27 13.32 15.50 0.07
CA LEU A 27 13.80 16.20 1.26
C LEU A 27 15.31 16.08 1.46
N SER A 28 15.90 14.91 1.16
CA SER A 28 17.34 14.66 1.33
C SER A 28 18.20 15.43 0.33
N THR A 29 17.66 15.72 -0.86
CA THR A 29 18.36 16.46 -1.93
C THR A 29 18.07 17.96 -1.91
N THR A 30 16.93 18.39 -1.37
CA THR A 30 16.57 19.81 -1.28
C THR A 30 17.42 20.51 -0.20
N PRO A 31 18.15 21.60 -0.53
CA PRO A 31 18.93 22.34 0.46
C PRO A 31 18.06 22.87 1.62
N PRO A 32 18.54 22.89 2.88
CA PRO A 32 17.74 23.33 4.03
C PRO A 32 17.11 24.73 3.87
N ALA A 33 17.83 25.67 3.24
CA ALA A 33 17.32 27.02 2.96
C ALA A 33 16.10 27.04 2.01
N GLN A 34 15.89 25.98 1.24
CA GLN A 34 14.79 25.81 0.29
C GLN A 34 13.64 24.97 0.85
N GLN A 35 13.79 24.37 2.04
CA GLN A 35 12.77 23.58 2.73
C GLN A 35 11.78 24.49 3.48
N THR A 36 11.25 25.48 2.77
CA THR A 36 10.29 26.45 3.30
C THR A 36 8.97 25.78 3.67
N ARG A 37 8.25 26.31 4.67
CA ARG A 37 6.94 25.80 5.09
C ARG A 37 5.97 25.53 3.92
N PRO A 38 5.71 26.47 2.99
CA PRO A 38 4.80 26.20 1.86
C PRO A 38 5.23 24.99 1.04
N ARG A 39 6.51 24.88 0.69
CA ARG A 39 7.05 23.74 -0.07
C ARG A 39 6.90 22.41 0.67
N LEU A 40 7.09 22.41 1.99
CA LEU A 40 6.89 21.19 2.79
C LEU A 40 5.42 20.79 2.84
N MET A 41 4.51 21.76 2.91
CA MET A 41 3.06 21.50 2.86
C MET A 41 2.63 20.99 1.48
N ASP A 42 3.15 21.59 0.40
CA ASP A 42 2.88 21.18 -0.98
C ASP A 42 3.43 19.79 -1.29
N LEU A 43 4.51 19.38 -0.61
CA LEU A 43 5.05 18.03 -0.70
C LEU A 43 4.22 17.01 0.11
N LEU A 44 3.81 17.37 1.33
CA LEU A 44 3.12 16.45 2.24
C LEU A 44 1.66 16.19 1.87
N ARG A 45 0.89 17.24 1.55
CA ARG A 45 -0.57 17.09 1.36
C ARG A 45 -0.92 16.09 0.26
N PRO A 46 -0.31 16.14 -0.94
CA PRO A 46 -0.57 15.15 -1.97
C PRO A 46 -0.13 13.75 -1.55
N ALA A 47 0.98 13.65 -0.80
CA ALA A 47 1.50 12.35 -0.37
C ALA A 47 0.56 11.64 0.60
N ILE A 48 0.06 12.40 1.59
CA ILE A 48 -0.96 11.96 2.55
C ILE A 48 -2.22 11.50 1.82
N GLN A 49 -2.74 12.32 0.90
CA GLN A 49 -3.95 12.01 0.14
C GLN A 49 -3.80 10.75 -0.72
N GLN A 50 -2.64 10.56 -1.36
CA GLN A 50 -2.39 9.39 -2.19
C GLN A 50 -2.31 8.10 -1.37
N GLU A 51 -1.64 8.13 -0.22
CA GLU A 51 -1.60 6.96 0.67
C GLU A 51 -3.00 6.62 1.18
N GLU A 52 -3.78 7.63 1.59
CA GLU A 52 -5.16 7.44 2.05
C GLU A 52 -6.07 6.84 0.99
N ALA A 53 -5.97 7.31 -0.25
CA ALA A 53 -6.71 6.74 -1.37
C ALA A 53 -6.33 5.27 -1.63
N MET A 54 -5.06 4.91 -1.44
CA MET A 54 -4.60 3.53 -1.57
C MET A 54 -5.16 2.63 -0.46
N TRP A 55 -5.18 3.12 0.79
CA TRP A 55 -5.78 2.39 1.90
C TRP A 55 -7.30 2.27 1.78
N ALA A 56 -7.98 3.32 1.34
CA ALA A 56 -9.41 3.28 1.07
C ALA A 56 -9.76 2.21 0.02
N TYR A 57 -8.95 2.06 -1.03
CA TYR A 57 -9.12 0.98 -1.99
C TYR A 57 -9.00 -0.41 -1.35
N MET A 58 -8.07 -0.59 -0.41
CA MET A 58 -7.92 -1.86 0.29
C MET A 58 -9.10 -2.17 1.21
N GLU A 59 -9.59 -1.15 1.93
CA GLU A 59 -10.79 -1.24 2.77
C GLU A 59 -12.02 -1.55 1.90
N ASP A 60 -12.19 -0.88 0.77
CA ASP A 60 -13.28 -1.14 -0.19
C ASP A 60 -13.25 -2.57 -0.75
N LEU A 61 -12.06 -3.13 -1.03
CA LEU A 61 -11.92 -4.50 -1.49
C LEU A 61 -12.32 -5.50 -0.40
N GLU A 62 -11.99 -5.22 0.86
CA GLU A 62 -12.40 -6.02 2.01
C GLU A 62 -13.94 -6.00 2.18
N GLU A 63 -14.55 -4.82 2.13
CA GLU A 63 -16.01 -4.65 2.29
C GLU A 63 -16.83 -5.24 1.13
N SER A 64 -16.25 -5.26 -0.09
CA SER A 64 -16.92 -5.74 -1.30
C SER A 64 -16.52 -7.17 -1.69
N MET A 65 -15.85 -7.91 -0.81
CA MET A 65 -15.32 -9.23 -1.13
C MET A 65 -16.43 -10.25 -1.39
N SER A 66 -16.42 -10.84 -2.58
CA SER A 66 -17.40 -11.81 -3.06
C SER A 66 -16.81 -12.59 -4.23
N VAL A 67 -17.42 -13.71 -4.60
CA VAL A 67 -17.00 -14.48 -5.79
C VAL A 67 -16.97 -13.60 -7.04
N ASP A 68 -17.98 -12.75 -7.24
CA ASP A 68 -18.07 -11.88 -8.42
C ASP A 68 -17.06 -10.74 -8.43
N SER A 69 -16.72 -10.16 -7.26
CA SER A 69 -15.68 -9.13 -7.18
C SER A 69 -14.29 -9.74 -7.35
N LEU A 70 -14.00 -10.89 -6.74
CA LEU A 70 -12.74 -11.61 -6.91
C LEU A 70 -12.54 -12.10 -8.34
N ARG A 71 -13.60 -12.54 -9.04
CA ARG A 71 -13.53 -12.93 -10.45
C ARG A 71 -13.16 -11.76 -11.37
N ARG A 72 -13.53 -10.52 -10.99
CA ARG A 72 -13.18 -9.30 -11.73
C ARG A 72 -11.81 -8.74 -11.35
N LEU A 73 -11.26 -9.16 -10.22
CA LEU A 73 -9.95 -8.74 -9.76
C LEU A 73 -8.88 -9.46 -10.58
N ALA A 74 -8.20 -8.72 -11.46
CA ALA A 74 -7.05 -9.26 -12.18
C ALA A 74 -5.89 -9.49 -11.19
N PRO A 75 -5.27 -10.70 -11.14
CA PRO A 75 -4.16 -10.97 -10.22
C PRO A 75 -3.03 -9.95 -10.30
N GLY A 76 -2.70 -9.49 -11.51
CA GLY A 76 -1.69 -8.45 -11.73
C GLY A 76 -2.04 -7.12 -11.05
N GLN A 77 -3.31 -6.70 -11.05
CA GLN A 77 -3.73 -5.45 -10.41
C GLN A 77 -3.51 -5.49 -8.90
N LEU A 78 -3.79 -6.63 -8.26
CA LEU A 78 -3.52 -6.84 -6.85
C LEU A 78 -2.03 -6.70 -6.55
N THR A 79 -1.18 -7.43 -7.27
CA THR A 79 0.27 -7.41 -7.05
C THR A 79 0.90 -6.04 -7.34
N PHE A 80 0.41 -5.29 -8.33
CA PHE A 80 0.83 -3.89 -8.56
C PHE A 80 0.59 -3.01 -7.33
N ARG A 81 -0.61 -3.10 -6.74
CA ARG A 81 -0.99 -2.29 -5.57
C ARG A 81 -0.15 -2.63 -4.35
N ILE A 82 0.09 -3.92 -4.12
CA ILE A 82 0.93 -4.39 -3.02
C ILE A 82 2.38 -3.93 -3.22
N ARG A 83 2.94 -4.06 -4.43
CA ARG A 83 4.27 -3.54 -4.77
C ARG A 83 4.40 -2.04 -4.46
N ASP A 84 3.41 -1.24 -4.85
CA ASP A 84 3.41 0.20 -4.61
C ASP A 84 3.37 0.52 -3.10
N LEU A 85 2.51 -0.16 -2.33
CA LEU A 85 2.43 -0.07 -0.87
C LEU A 85 3.71 -0.48 -0.19
N MET A 86 4.45 -1.41 -0.77
CA MET A 86 5.74 -1.83 -0.26
C MET A 86 6.86 -0.82 -0.55
N GLY A 87 6.63 0.15 -1.45
CA GLY A 87 7.61 1.15 -1.86
C GLY A 87 8.64 0.64 -2.84
N LEU A 88 8.31 -0.45 -3.52
CA LEU A 88 9.18 -1.05 -4.51
C LEU A 88 9.04 -0.25 -5.81
N GLU A 89 10.16 -0.10 -6.50
CA GLU A 89 10.19 0.67 -7.75
C GLU A 89 9.40 -0.04 -8.84
N ASP A 90 8.76 0.77 -9.68
CA ASP A 90 8.13 0.27 -10.91
C ASP A 90 9.22 -0.05 -11.93
N THR A 91 9.72 -1.29 -11.87
CA THR A 91 10.55 -1.86 -12.92
C THR A 91 9.63 -2.42 -14.02
N ASN A 92 10.12 -2.57 -15.25
CA ASN A 92 9.40 -3.30 -16.32
C ASN A 92 9.27 -4.81 -16.02
N GLU A 93 9.62 -5.25 -14.81
CA GLU A 93 9.56 -6.63 -14.36
C GLU A 93 8.17 -6.95 -13.82
N ASP A 94 7.86 -8.24 -13.71
CA ASP A 94 6.58 -8.67 -13.14
C ASP A 94 6.46 -8.21 -11.68
N PRO A 95 5.34 -7.59 -11.26
CA PRO A 95 5.17 -7.11 -9.88
C PRO A 95 5.31 -8.22 -8.83
N MET A 96 4.91 -9.45 -9.15
CA MET A 96 5.07 -10.59 -8.25
C MET A 96 6.55 -10.92 -8.05
N ASP A 97 7.37 -10.87 -9.10
CA ASP A 97 8.81 -11.11 -9.02
C ASP A 97 9.48 -10.03 -8.16
N THR A 98 9.11 -8.76 -8.36
CA THR A 98 9.64 -7.64 -7.56
C THR A 98 9.30 -7.80 -6.08
N VAL A 99 8.05 -8.15 -5.75
CA VAL A 99 7.62 -8.36 -4.36
C VAL A 99 8.32 -9.58 -3.75
N SER A 100 8.41 -10.69 -4.50
CA SER A 100 9.07 -11.92 -4.04
C SER A 100 10.56 -11.72 -3.76
N ALA A 101 11.24 -10.91 -4.57
CA ALA A 101 12.64 -10.58 -4.35
C ALA A 101 12.86 -9.70 -3.11
N ALA A 102 11.92 -8.77 -2.84
CA ALA A 102 12.07 -7.81 -1.74
C ALA A 102 11.57 -8.33 -0.38
N GLN A 103 10.49 -9.12 -0.37
CA GLN A 103 9.87 -9.73 0.82
C GLN A 103 9.37 -11.14 0.47
N PRO A 104 10.27 -12.13 0.37
CA PRO A 104 9.91 -13.49 -0.01
C PRO A 104 8.87 -14.10 0.93
N ASP A 105 8.98 -13.85 2.24
CA ASP A 105 8.06 -14.37 3.25
C ASP A 105 6.62 -13.86 3.01
N MET A 106 6.43 -12.59 2.63
CA MET A 106 5.11 -12.03 2.31
C MET A 106 4.54 -12.61 1.02
N ALA A 107 5.38 -12.76 0.00
CA ALA A 107 4.98 -13.33 -1.27
C ALA A 107 4.52 -14.79 -1.10
N GLU A 108 5.26 -15.59 -0.33
CA GLU A 108 4.93 -16.99 -0.05
C GLU A 108 3.73 -17.13 0.88
N ALA A 109 3.67 -16.36 1.98
CA ALA A 109 2.63 -16.51 2.99
C ALA A 109 1.25 -15.98 2.55
N TYR A 110 1.21 -14.97 1.68
CA TYR A 110 -0.04 -14.28 1.33
C TYR A 110 -0.30 -14.27 -0.18
N LEU A 111 0.62 -13.71 -0.98
CA LEU A 111 0.33 -13.41 -2.39
C LEU A 111 0.20 -14.65 -3.26
N GLY A 112 1.09 -15.65 -3.10
CA GLY A 112 1.02 -16.91 -3.83
C GLY A 112 -0.33 -17.62 -3.65
N PRO A 113 -0.76 -17.88 -2.39
CA PRO A 113 -2.08 -18.45 -2.11
C PRO A 113 -3.23 -17.60 -2.67
N MET A 114 -3.20 -16.28 -2.50
CA MET A 114 -4.24 -15.40 -3.02
C MET A 114 -4.36 -15.45 -4.55
N ILE A 115 -3.23 -15.43 -5.26
CA ILE A 115 -3.21 -15.55 -6.73
C ILE A 115 -3.75 -16.89 -7.18
N ALA A 116 -3.39 -17.98 -6.50
CA ALA A 116 -3.91 -19.32 -6.81
C ALA A 116 -5.44 -19.36 -6.64
N ILE A 117 -5.98 -18.72 -5.59
CA ILE A 117 -7.43 -18.60 -5.38
C ILE A 117 -8.10 -17.76 -6.46
N LEU A 118 -7.52 -16.62 -6.84
CA LEU A 118 -8.05 -15.79 -7.94
C LEU A 118 -8.08 -16.56 -9.26
N GLN A 119 -7.02 -17.31 -9.56
CA GLN A 119 -6.95 -18.16 -10.75
C GLN A 119 -8.00 -19.27 -10.71
N TYR A 120 -8.19 -19.91 -9.55
CA TYR A 120 -9.24 -20.90 -9.34
C TYR A 120 -10.64 -20.28 -9.60
N ILE A 121 -10.98 -19.15 -8.96
CA ILE A 121 -12.27 -18.47 -9.14
C ILE A 121 -12.50 -17.99 -10.60
N ALA A 122 -11.43 -17.60 -11.30
CA ALA A 122 -11.48 -17.16 -12.69
C ALA A 122 -11.63 -18.30 -13.69
N ASN A 123 -10.99 -19.45 -13.45
CA ASN A 123 -10.97 -20.59 -14.36
C ASN A 123 -12.22 -21.48 -14.24
N ASP A 124 -12.99 -21.35 -13.17
CA ASP A 124 -14.17 -22.18 -12.84
C ASP A 124 -15.41 -21.92 -13.72
N GLY A 125 -15.21 -21.32 -14.90
CA GLY A 125 -16.21 -21.27 -15.97
C GLY A 125 -16.43 -22.63 -16.68
N ILE A 126 -15.74 -23.69 -16.24
CA ILE A 126 -15.71 -25.01 -16.87
C ILE A 126 -15.87 -26.06 -15.76
N GLU A 127 -17.09 -26.59 -15.60
CA GLU A 127 -17.41 -27.82 -14.85
C GLU A 127 -17.57 -27.75 -13.31
N SER A 128 -18.78 -27.34 -12.89
CA SER A 128 -19.51 -27.86 -11.72
C SER A 128 -18.78 -28.04 -10.38
N GLU A 129 -18.02 -27.05 -9.89
CA GLU A 129 -17.76 -26.97 -8.46
C GLU A 129 -18.96 -26.36 -7.71
N THR A 130 -19.26 -26.93 -6.54
CA THR A 130 -20.45 -26.55 -5.77
C THR A 130 -20.26 -25.14 -5.19
N ALA A 131 -21.32 -24.34 -5.12
CA ALA A 131 -21.27 -22.99 -4.53
C ALA A 131 -20.57 -22.93 -3.15
N VAL A 132 -20.56 -24.05 -2.42
CA VAL A 132 -19.83 -24.24 -1.16
C VAL A 132 -18.32 -24.06 -1.32
N GLN A 133 -17.71 -24.59 -2.38
CA GLN A 133 -16.26 -24.50 -2.63
C GLN A 133 -15.85 -23.06 -3.00
N GLN A 134 -16.68 -22.37 -3.78
CA GLN A 134 -16.45 -20.96 -4.12
C GLN A 134 -16.58 -20.05 -2.89
N THR A 135 -17.56 -20.30 -2.02
CA THR A 135 -17.68 -19.58 -0.74
C THR A 135 -16.45 -19.82 0.14
N LEU A 136 -16.00 -21.07 0.27
CA LEU A 136 -14.80 -21.39 1.04
C LEU A 136 -13.55 -20.72 0.46
N ALA A 137 -13.43 -20.64 -0.86
CA ALA A 137 -12.33 -19.94 -1.52
C ALA A 137 -12.31 -18.44 -1.19
N VAL A 138 -13.49 -17.80 -1.11
CA VAL A 138 -13.62 -16.40 -0.68
C VAL A 138 -13.18 -16.25 0.78
N GLU A 139 -13.64 -17.12 1.68
CA GLU A 139 -13.27 -17.09 3.11
C GLU A 139 -11.75 -17.22 3.30
N ILE A 140 -11.13 -18.19 2.61
CA ILE A 140 -9.68 -18.39 2.66
C ILE A 140 -8.94 -17.16 2.10
N PHE A 141 -9.42 -16.58 1.00
CA PHE A 141 -8.83 -15.36 0.45
C PHE A 141 -8.93 -14.20 1.44
N GLU A 142 -10.07 -14.05 2.12
CA GLU A 142 -10.28 -13.02 3.13
C GLU A 142 -9.29 -13.14 4.30
N ASP A 143 -9.02 -14.37 4.74
CA ASP A 143 -8.03 -14.64 5.78
C ASP A 143 -6.60 -14.22 5.35
N PHE A 144 -6.19 -14.58 4.13
CA PHE A 144 -4.90 -14.15 3.59
C PHE A 144 -4.85 -12.63 3.39
N TRP A 145 -5.94 -12.03 2.92
CA TRP A 145 -6.07 -10.58 2.74
C TRP A 145 -5.88 -9.84 4.05
N LYS A 146 -6.58 -10.25 5.12
CA LYS A 146 -6.46 -9.64 6.45
C LYS A 146 -5.05 -9.74 7.01
N GLY A 147 -4.39 -10.89 6.82
CA GLY A 147 -2.99 -11.08 7.19
C GLY A 147 -2.07 -10.09 6.48
N LEU A 148 -2.20 -10.00 5.15
CA LEU A 148 -1.44 -9.08 4.31
C LEU A 148 -1.67 -7.61 4.67
N VAL A 149 -2.93 -7.20 4.81
CA VAL A 149 -3.33 -5.84 5.22
C VAL A 149 -2.72 -5.48 6.57
N SER A 150 -2.80 -6.39 7.55
CA SER A 150 -2.26 -6.19 8.90
C SER A 150 -0.75 -5.95 8.89
N ASP A 151 -0.01 -6.71 8.06
CA ASP A 151 1.42 -6.53 7.91
C ASP A 151 1.77 -5.21 7.21
N LEU A 152 1.11 -4.89 6.10
CA LEU A 152 1.32 -3.64 5.36
C LEU A 152 0.97 -2.41 6.21
N MET A 153 -0.05 -2.50 7.06
CA MET A 153 -0.52 -1.38 7.88
C MET A 153 0.54 -0.91 8.89
N LYS A 154 1.51 -1.77 9.25
CA LYS A 154 2.66 -1.39 10.07
C LYS A 154 3.52 -0.30 9.39
N GLY A 155 3.50 -0.24 8.06
CA GLY A 155 4.21 0.76 7.24
C GLY A 155 3.39 2.03 6.94
N LYS A 156 2.14 2.12 7.41
CA LYS A 156 1.25 3.27 7.15
C LYS A 156 1.79 4.55 7.81
N LEU A 157 1.97 5.60 7.01
CA LEU A 157 2.62 6.85 7.47
C LEU A 157 1.70 8.07 7.50
N ALA A 158 0.56 8.03 6.81
CA ALA A 158 -0.35 9.17 6.62
C ALA A 158 -0.73 9.82 7.95
N TYR A 159 -1.05 9.02 8.97
CA TYR A 159 -1.41 9.53 10.29
C TYR A 159 -0.26 10.36 10.91
N ALA A 160 0.95 9.79 11.00
CA ALA A 160 2.11 10.50 11.55
C ALA A 160 2.48 11.73 10.72
N MET A 161 2.28 11.67 9.39
CA MET A 161 2.56 12.79 8.48
C MET A 161 1.52 13.92 8.61
N ARG A 162 0.27 13.61 8.95
CA ARG A 162 -0.73 14.62 9.31
C ARG A 162 -0.34 15.38 10.58
N GLU A 163 0.26 14.71 11.57
CA GLU A 163 0.77 15.40 12.76
C GLU A 163 1.88 16.41 12.38
N HIS A 164 2.80 16.02 11.50
CA HIS A 164 3.83 16.92 10.96
C HIS A 164 3.24 18.07 10.14
N LEU A 165 2.18 17.80 9.35
CA LEU A 165 1.45 18.83 8.62
C LEU A 165 0.78 19.82 9.58
N GLY A 166 0.20 19.34 10.68
CA GLY A 166 -0.39 20.18 11.73
C GLY A 166 0.64 21.10 12.39
N LEU A 167 1.88 20.63 12.60
CA LEU A 167 2.97 21.48 13.10
C LEU A 167 3.34 22.59 12.12
N LEU A 168 3.30 22.31 10.81
CA LEU A 168 3.48 23.32 9.78
C LEU A 168 2.33 24.32 9.85
N GLU A 169 1.08 23.86 9.91
CA GLU A 169 -0.12 24.72 9.93
C GLU A 169 -0.23 25.61 11.18
N GLY A 170 0.15 25.09 12.35
CA GLY A 170 0.06 25.74 13.65
C GLY A 170 1.07 26.85 13.95
N HIS A 171 2.10 27.04 13.10
CA HIS A 171 3.05 28.16 13.24
C HIS A 171 2.64 29.40 12.43
N SER A 172 1.35 29.77 12.44
CA SER A 172 1.01 31.17 12.21
C SER A 172 1.67 31.98 13.33
N ALA A 173 2.80 32.61 13.04
CA ALA A 173 3.53 33.43 14.00
C ALA A 173 2.54 34.40 14.71
N PRO A 174 2.70 34.62 16.03
CA PRO A 174 1.89 35.62 16.71
C PRO A 174 2.10 36.97 16.01
N ARG A 175 1.00 37.68 15.76
CA ARG A 175 1.05 39.11 15.43
C ARG A 175 1.56 39.90 16.64
#